data_AF-A0A3E0QJK5-F1
#
_entry.id   AF-A0A3E0QJK5-F1
#
_cell.length_a   1.000
_cell.length_b   1.000
_cell.length_c   1.000
_cell.angle_alpha   90.00
_cell.angle_beta   90.00
_cell.angle_gamma   90.00
#
_symmetry.space_group_name_H-M   'P 1'
#
loop_
_entity.id
_entity.type
_entity.pdbx_description
1 polymer ?
#
loop_
_entity_poly.entity_id
_entity_poly.type
_entity_poly.pdbx_seq_one_letter_code
_entity_poly.pdbx_strand_id
1 'polypeptide(L)'
;MNNALFLLLLLLYVGLLAFVGYITSRGASNATFFNANKNANWLLVSFGMIGASLSGVTFISVPGWTAASGMTYMLMVVGYFLGYLFIAGVLLPVYYR
;
A
#
# COMPACT_ATOMS: atom_id res chain seq x y z
N MET A 1 -27.36 -11.13 -3.80
CA MET A 1 -26.28 -10.26 -4.37
C MET A 1 -26.45 -10.24 -5.87
N ASN A 2 -26.31 -9.07 -6.51
CA ASN A 2 -26.38 -9.00 -7.97
C ASN A 2 -25.02 -9.40 -8.55
N ASN A 3 -24.90 -10.66 -8.96
CA ASN A 3 -23.64 -11.24 -9.45
C ASN A 3 -23.12 -10.51 -10.70
N ALA A 4 -24.02 -10.02 -11.55
CA ALA A 4 -23.65 -9.24 -12.73
C ALA A 4 -23.00 -7.90 -12.35
N LEU A 5 -23.55 -7.21 -11.33
CA LEU A 5 -22.98 -5.97 -10.80
C LEU A 5 -21.61 -6.22 -10.17
N PHE A 6 -21.44 -7.31 -9.41
CA PHE A 6 -20.13 -7.67 -8.84
C PHE A 6 -19.08 -7.91 -9.92
N LEU A 7 -19.39 -8.73 -10.93
CA LEU A 7 -18.47 -9.01 -12.04
C LEU A 7 -18.12 -7.75 -12.83
N LEU A 8 -19.11 -6.89 -13.09
CA LEU A 8 -18.89 -5.60 -13.75
C LEU A 8 -17.88 -4.74 -12.98
N LEU A 9 -18.07 -4.58 -11.65
CA LEU A 9 -17.17 -3.77 -10.82
C LEU A 9 -15.75 -4.36 -10.78
N LEU A 10 -15.63 -5.68 -10.66
CA LEU A 10 -14.33 -6.36 -10.66
C LEU A 10 -13.59 -6.13 -11.98
N LEU A 11 -14.27 -6.34 -13.11
CA LEU A 11 -13.66 -6.17 -14.44
C LEU A 11 -13.31 -4.70 -14.70
N LEU A 12 -14.16 -3.75 -14.30
CA LEU A 12 -13.86 -2.33 -14.42
C LEU A 12 -12.65 -1.92 -13.57
N TYR A 13 -12.57 -2.39 -12.32
CA TYR A 13 -11.44 -2.08 -11.44
C TYR A 13 -10.12 -2.62 -12.00
N VAL A 14 -10.06 -3.90 -12.36
CA VAL A 14 -8.85 -4.51 -12.94
C VAL A 14 -8.51 -3.88 -14.29
N GLY A 15 -9.51 -3.63 -15.14
CA GLY A 15 -9.33 -2.97 -16.43
C GLY A 15 -8.79 -1.56 -16.31
N LEU A 16 -9.29 -0.77 -15.35
CA LEU A 16 -8.79 0.58 -15.08
C LEU A 16 -7.33 0.57 -14.64
N LEU A 17 -6.97 -0.34 -13.72
CA LEU A 17 -5.58 -0.47 -13.26
C LEU A 17 -4.64 -0.87 -14.41
N ALA A 18 -5.05 -1.85 -15.22
CA ALA A 18 -4.28 -2.28 -16.40
C ALA A 18 -4.14 -1.14 -17.41
N PHE A 19 -5.20 -0.37 -17.65
CA PHE A 19 -5.19 0.78 -18.56
C PHE A 19 -4.25 1.88 -18.07
N VAL A 20 -4.30 2.25 -16.79
CA VAL A 20 -3.37 3.21 -16.20
C VAL A 20 -1.93 2.72 -16.33
N GLY A 21 -1.66 1.44 -16.00
CA GLY A 21 -0.33 0.85 -16.15
C GLY A 21 0.18 0.83 -17.60
N TYR A 22 -0.71 0.61 -18.57
CA TYR A 22 -0.37 0.66 -19.99
C TYR A 22 0.04 2.07 -20.43
N ILE A 23 -0.64 3.12 -19.96
CA ILE A 23 -0.30 4.50 -20.29
C ILE A 23 1.02 4.91 -19.62
N THR A 24 1.20 4.59 -18.33
CA THR A 24 2.35 5.04 -17.54
C THR A 24 3.64 4.27 -17.82
N SER A 25 3.57 3.07 -18.38
CA SER A 25 4.75 2.26 -18.73
C SER A 25 5.45 2.70 -20.02
N ARG A 26 4.81 3.52 -20.87
CA ARG A 26 5.40 3.99 -22.12
C ARG A 26 6.62 4.88 -21.86
N GLY A 27 7.79 4.46 -22.36
CA GLY A 27 9.05 5.20 -22.20
C GLY A 27 9.73 5.00 -20.85
N ALA A 28 9.28 4.05 -20.03
CA ALA A 28 9.94 3.71 -18.77
C ALA A 28 11.28 3.01 -19.04
N SER A 29 12.33 3.48 -18.38
CA SER A 29 13.63 2.81 -18.28
C SER A 29 13.75 2.07 -16.95
N ASN A 30 14.76 1.20 -16.81
CA ASN A 30 15.04 0.53 -15.52
C ASN A 30 15.24 1.55 -14.38
N ALA A 31 15.89 2.68 -14.64
CA ALA A 31 16.07 3.74 -13.64
C ALA A 31 14.74 4.41 -13.24
N THR A 32 13.82 4.54 -14.19
CA THR A 32 12.47 5.07 -13.93
C THR A 32 11.63 4.07 -13.14
N PHE A 33 11.75 2.78 -13.42
CA PHE A 33 11.02 1.71 -12.75
C PHE A 33 11.45 1.53 -11.28
N PHE A 34 12.76 1.46 -11.01
CA PHE A 34 13.26 1.13 -9.67
C PHE A 34 13.40 2.33 -8.73
N ASN A 35 13.72 3.51 -9.26
CA ASN A 35 14.04 4.68 -8.44
C ASN A 35 13.29 5.94 -8.86
N ALA A 36 12.35 5.85 -9.82
CA ALA A 36 11.63 7.01 -10.35
C ALA A 36 12.56 8.20 -10.69
N ASN A 37 13.78 7.90 -11.16
CA ASN A 37 14.85 8.88 -11.42
C ASN A 37 15.14 9.83 -10.23
N LYS A 38 15.04 9.35 -8.98
CA LYS A 38 15.19 10.12 -7.74
C LYS A 38 14.23 11.32 -7.61
N ASN A 39 13.16 11.35 -8.41
CA ASN A 39 12.18 12.42 -8.44
C ASN A 39 10.78 11.92 -8.03
N ALA A 40 10.73 10.95 -7.12
CA ALA A 40 9.47 10.43 -6.61
C ALA A 40 8.80 11.47 -5.69
N ASN A 41 7.54 11.78 -5.97
CA ASN A 41 6.73 12.59 -5.06
C ASN A 41 6.50 11.81 -3.75
N TRP A 42 6.91 12.38 -2.63
CA TRP A 42 6.85 11.73 -1.32
C TRP A 42 5.44 11.26 -0.95
N LEU A 43 4.40 12.02 -1.30
CA LEU A 43 3.01 11.69 -0.98
C LEU A 43 2.58 10.42 -1.71
N LEU A 44 2.89 10.32 -3.01
CA LEU A 44 2.62 9.13 -3.81
C LEU A 44 3.35 7.89 -3.26
N VAL A 45 4.61 8.06 -2.87
CA VAL A 45 5.40 6.98 -2.25
C VAL A 45 4.78 6.55 -0.92
N SER A 46 4.39 7.49 -0.05
CA SER A 46 3.75 7.18 1.24
C SER A 46 2.45 6.40 1.07
N PHE A 47 1.58 6.80 0.14
CA PHE A 47 0.36 6.03 -0.17
C PHE A 47 0.67 4.62 -0.67
N GLY A 48 1.65 4.49 -1.57
CA GLY A 48 2.10 3.18 -2.07
C GLY A 48 2.67 2.29 -0.97
N MET A 49 3.48 2.85 -0.07
CA MET A 49 4.07 2.11 1.06
C MET A 49 3.01 1.59 2.02
N ILE A 50 2.01 2.42 2.38
CA ILE A 50 0.90 1.97 3.25
C ILE A 50 0.09 0.89 2.53
N GLY A 51 -0.25 1.11 1.25
CA GLY A 51 -0.98 0.13 0.44
C GLY A 51 -0.26 -1.22 0.33
N ALA A 52 1.06 -1.22 0.14
CA ALA A 52 1.87 -2.43 0.06
C ALA A 52 1.94 -3.21 1.39
N SER A 53 1.82 -2.53 2.52
CA SER A 53 1.78 -3.17 3.85
C SER A 53 0.44 -3.85 4.15
N LEU A 54 -0.63 -3.47 3.45
CA LEU A 54 -1.97 -4.04 3.61
C LEU A 54 -2.21 -5.16 2.60
N SER A 55 -2.73 -6.30 3.07
CA SER A 55 -3.05 -7.44 2.21
C SER A 55 -4.49 -7.90 2.39
N GLY A 56 -4.95 -8.80 1.51
CA GLY A 56 -6.25 -9.47 1.67
C GLY A 56 -6.38 -10.18 3.03
N VAL A 57 -5.27 -10.69 3.59
CA VAL A 57 -5.25 -11.29 4.92
C VAL A 57 -5.63 -10.26 5.98
N THR A 58 -5.12 -9.03 5.90
CA THR A 58 -5.45 -7.95 6.86
C THR A 58 -6.94 -7.65 6.89
N PHE A 59 -7.59 -7.55 5.72
CA PHE A 59 -9.01 -7.23 5.62
C PHE A 59 -9.92 -8.34 6.16
N ILE A 60 -9.46 -9.59 6.14
CA ILE A 60 -10.19 -10.72 6.70
C ILE A 60 -9.88 -10.89 8.20
N SER A 61 -8.60 -10.79 8.58
CA SER A 61 -8.13 -11.15 9.92
C SER A 61 -8.37 -10.07 10.97
N VAL A 62 -8.23 -8.79 10.63
CA VAL A 62 -8.39 -7.69 11.61
C VAL A 62 -9.82 -7.62 12.13
N PRO A 63 -10.88 -7.63 11.29
CA PRO A 63 -12.25 -7.67 11.80
C PRO A 63 -12.54 -8.93 12.63
N GLY A 64 -11.99 -10.09 12.22
CA GLY A 64 -12.11 -11.33 12.98
C GLY A 64 -11.48 -11.22 14.38
N TRP A 65 -10.31 -10.60 14.47
CA TRP A 65 -9.65 -10.33 15.75
C TRP A 65 -10.44 -9.32 16.58
N THR A 66 -10.93 -8.24 15.97
CA THR A 66 -11.76 -7.25 16.68
C THR A 66 -13.05 -7.87 17.22
N ALA A 67 -13.68 -8.79 16.49
CA ALA A 67 -14.85 -9.51 16.97
C ALA A 67 -14.54 -10.38 18.22
N ALA A 68 -13.36 -10.99 18.28
CA ALA A 68 -12.97 -11.88 19.38
C ALA A 68 -12.32 -11.15 20.57
N SER A 69 -11.65 -10.01 20.35
CA SER A 69 -10.79 -9.35 21.35
C SER A 69 -10.98 -7.83 21.44
N GLY A 70 -11.97 -7.27 20.73
CA GLY A 70 -12.24 -5.83 20.73
C GLY A 70 -11.10 -5.00 20.14
N MET A 71 -10.77 -3.88 20.79
CA MET A 71 -9.83 -2.89 20.24
C MET A 71 -8.35 -3.21 20.51
N THR A 72 -7.99 -4.42 20.91
CA THR A 72 -6.59 -4.79 21.23
C THR A 72 -5.66 -4.64 20.03
N TYR A 73 -6.14 -4.86 18.81
CA TYR A 73 -5.40 -4.60 17.57
C TYR A 73 -4.94 -3.13 17.43
N MET A 74 -5.66 -2.18 18.05
CA MET A 74 -5.28 -0.76 18.00
C MET A 74 -3.92 -0.49 18.65
N LEU A 75 -3.53 -1.26 19.67
CA LEU A 75 -2.20 -1.15 20.29
C LEU A 75 -1.09 -1.49 19.28
N MET A 76 -1.34 -2.48 18.42
CA MET A 76 -0.42 -2.84 17.34
C MET A 76 -0.30 -1.71 16.30
N VAL A 77 -1.43 -1.09 15.94
CA VAL A 77 -1.45 0.07 15.02
C VAL A 77 -0.64 1.25 15.58
N VAL A 78 -0.80 1.56 16.87
CA VAL A 78 0.02 2.59 17.55
C VAL A 78 1.50 2.20 17.54
N GLY A 79 1.81 0.91 17.76
CA GLY A 79 3.16 0.39 17.64
C GLY A 79 3.77 0.59 16.25
N TYR A 80 3.01 0.37 15.17
CA TYR A 80 3.45 0.64 13.79
C TYR A 80 3.77 2.12 13.56
N PHE A 81 2.93 3.02 14.08
CA PHE A 81 3.18 4.46 13.99
C PHE A 81 4.51 4.86 14.66
N LEU A 82 4.76 4.38 15.89
CA LEU A 82 6.04 4.62 16.57
C LEU A 82 7.22 3.97 15.84
N GLY A 83 7.02 2.77 15.27
CA GLY A 83 8.00 2.10 14.44
C GLY A 83 8.39 2.93 13.22
N TYR A 84 7.43 3.58 12.55
CA TYR A 84 7.73 4.50 11.44
C TYR A 84 8.52 5.73 11.87
N LEU A 85 8.24 6.30 13.04
CA LEU A 85 9.05 7.40 13.59
C LEU A 85 10.49 6.95 13.85
N PHE A 86 10.69 5.74 14.37
CA PHE A 86 12.02 5.17 14.58
C PHE A 86 12.74 4.89 13.25
N ILE A 87 12.05 4.32 12.26
CA ILE A 87 12.60 4.10 10.92
C ILE A 87 13.04 5.44 10.31
N ALA A 88 12.19 6.46 10.39
CA ALA A 88 12.47 7.78 9.83
C ALA A 88 13.61 8.52 10.56
N GLY A 89 13.64 8.46 11.89
CA GLY A 89 14.60 9.18 12.72
C GLY A 89 15.95 8.49 12.91
N VAL A 90 16.01 7.16 12.79
CA VAL A 90 17.22 6.37 13.09
C VAL A 90 17.66 5.54 11.90
N LEU A 91 16.80 4.67 11.38
CA LEU A 91 17.22 3.68 10.37
C LEU A 91 17.52 4.31 9.01
N LEU A 92 16.70 5.25 8.53
CA LEU A 92 16.96 5.94 7.26
C LEU A 92 18.26 6.76 7.31
N PRO A 93 18.52 7.61 8.34
CA PRO A 93 19.81 8.31 8.46
C PRO A 93 21.02 7.37 8.49
N VAL A 94 20.90 6.19 9.11
CA VAL A 94 21.98 5.20 9.15
C VAL A 94 22.15 4.51 7.80
N TYR A 95 21.06 4.16 7.11
CA TYR A 95 21.09 3.50 5.81
C TYR A 95 21.68 4.36 4.69
N TYR A 96 21.47 5.68 4.75
CA TYR A 96 22.00 6.63 3.76
C TYR A 96 23.37 7.22 4.11
N ARG A 97 23.98 6.82 5.24
CA ARG A 97 25.39 7.07 5.53
C ARG A 97 26.26 6.05 4.79
#